data_AF-A0A4X1V1P3-F1
#
_entry.id   AF-A0A4X1V1P3-F1
#
_cell.length_a   1.000
_cell.length_b   1.000
_cell.length_c   1.000
_cell.angle_alpha   90.00
_cell.angle_beta   90.00
_cell.angle_gamma   90.00
#
_symmetry.space_group_name_H-M   'P 1'
#
loop_
_entity.id
_entity.type
_entity.pdbx_description
1 polymer ?
#
loop_
_entity_poly.entity_id
_entity_poly.type
_entity_poly.pdbx_seq_one_letter_code
_entity_poly.pdbx_strand_id
1 'polypeptide(L)'
;MSPGDIMPCETSLDLVPSEHPASPPAGAPSKPRPARRPSGRRRLDPSGRPRPMGERRGGGGGGGEGRWSSGGVRPSPLPCKAGPPRHGPGALPGPAVPALPRHLHLRQEERHPLRAAHRGPAQSVAILLYLTRKYKVPDHWYPQDLQACAQVDEYLAWQHTTLRRNCLRALWHKVMLPVFMGELVSPETLGTTLAELDVTLQVLEDKFLQSKAFLAGPHISLADLVAITELMHPVGAGCQVFEGRPKLAAWRQRVEVAIGEVLFQEAHEVILKAKDSQPVDPTLKQKLLPKVLAMIQ
;
A
#
# COMPACT_ATOMS: atom_id res chain seq x y z
N MET A 1 4.79 9.96 68.26
CA MET A 1 4.79 8.74 69.09
C MET A 1 3.96 7.69 68.38
N SER A 2 4.52 6.54 68.05
CA SER A 2 3.78 5.28 67.89
C SER A 2 3.58 4.67 69.30
N PRO A 3 2.74 3.64 69.56
CA PRO A 3 2.57 2.37 68.83
C PRO A 3 1.08 2.07 68.47
N GLY A 4 0.73 0.93 67.84
CA GLY A 4 1.57 -0.14 67.29
C GLY A 4 0.79 -1.29 66.66
N ASP A 5 1.55 -2.25 66.16
CA ASP A 5 1.21 -3.41 65.35
C ASP A 5 0.47 -4.54 66.10
N ILE A 6 -0.38 -5.32 65.39
CA ILE A 6 -0.34 -6.81 65.40
C ILE A 6 -0.73 -7.33 63.99
N MET A 7 0.05 -8.30 63.50
CA MET A 7 -0.16 -9.20 62.35
C MET A 7 0.58 -10.52 62.69
N PRO A 8 0.39 -11.65 61.99
CA PRO A 8 -0.68 -12.06 61.05
C PRO A 8 -1.36 -13.37 61.54
N CYS A 9 -1.96 -14.16 60.62
CA CYS A 9 -2.14 -15.60 60.80
C CYS A 9 -1.82 -16.32 59.48
N GLU A 10 -1.10 -17.45 59.54
CA GLU A 10 -0.68 -18.24 58.38
C GLU A 10 -1.65 -19.40 58.07
N THR A 11 -1.70 -19.82 56.80
CA THR A 11 -2.04 -21.21 56.45
C THR A 11 -1.16 -21.70 55.31
N SER A 12 -0.58 -22.89 55.48
CA SER A 12 0.14 -23.66 54.46
C SER A 12 -0.58 -24.98 54.17
N LEU A 13 -0.34 -25.68 53.06
CA LEU A 13 0.68 -25.41 52.01
C LEU A 13 -0.04 -25.07 50.67
N ASP A 14 0.12 -25.65 49.48
CA ASP A 14 0.92 -26.78 49.01
C ASP A 14 1.52 -26.53 47.60
N LEU A 15 2.54 -27.30 47.23
CA LEU A 15 3.26 -27.23 45.97
C LEU A 15 3.07 -28.52 45.17
N VAL A 16 2.68 -28.40 43.90
CA VAL A 16 2.68 -29.52 42.94
C VAL A 16 3.70 -29.23 41.82
N PRO A 17 4.63 -30.14 41.48
CA PRO A 17 5.75 -29.83 40.57
C PRO A 17 5.36 -29.67 39.10
N SER A 18 6.23 -28.97 38.35
CA SER A 18 6.17 -28.86 36.89
C SER A 18 6.95 -30.00 36.23
N GLU A 19 6.27 -30.86 35.48
CA GLU A 19 6.88 -31.95 34.68
C GLU A 19 7.00 -31.51 33.21
N HIS A 20 8.23 -31.34 32.71
CA HIS A 20 8.50 -31.12 31.29
C HIS A 20 8.62 -32.47 30.55
N PRO A 21 7.84 -32.73 29.47
CA PRO A 21 8.08 -33.89 28.63
C PRO A 21 9.41 -33.74 27.87
N ALA A 22 10.34 -34.67 28.10
CA ALA A 22 11.67 -34.65 27.51
C ALA A 22 11.66 -34.90 25.98
N SER A 23 12.66 -34.33 25.28
CA SER A 23 12.87 -34.57 23.85
C SER A 23 13.49 -35.96 23.60
N PRO A 24 13.07 -36.71 22.56
CA PRO A 24 13.65 -38.01 22.24
C PRO A 24 15.08 -37.88 21.67
N PRO A 25 15.98 -38.85 21.94
CA PRO A 25 17.36 -38.78 21.48
C PRO A 25 17.52 -39.03 19.97
N ALA A 26 18.53 -38.42 19.37
CA ALA A 26 18.88 -38.62 17.97
C ALA A 26 19.74 -39.88 17.77
N GLY A 27 19.51 -40.63 16.68
CA GLY A 27 20.44 -41.65 16.20
C GLY A 27 19.84 -42.96 15.72
N ALA A 28 19.29 -42.99 14.50
CA ALA A 28 19.06 -44.24 13.76
C ALA A 28 19.38 -44.01 12.26
N PRO A 29 20.20 -44.86 11.60
CA PRO A 29 20.70 -44.57 10.26
C PRO A 29 19.65 -44.81 9.16
N SER A 30 19.55 -43.85 8.24
CA SER A 30 18.66 -43.90 7.08
C SER A 30 19.13 -44.90 6.03
N LYS A 31 18.32 -45.94 5.76
CA LYS A 31 18.59 -46.93 4.69
C LYS A 31 18.20 -46.37 3.32
N PRO A 32 19.14 -46.23 2.35
CA PRO A 32 18.82 -45.69 1.03
C PRO A 32 18.23 -46.76 0.10
N ARG A 33 17.12 -46.46 -0.58
CA ARG A 33 16.54 -47.26 -1.68
C ARG A 33 15.47 -46.48 -2.46
N PRO A 34 15.32 -46.72 -3.77
CA PRO A 34 16.35 -46.61 -4.80
C PRO A 34 15.99 -45.51 -5.84
N ALA A 35 16.90 -45.19 -6.76
CA ALA A 35 16.69 -44.15 -7.76
C ALA A 35 15.46 -44.43 -8.66
N ARG A 36 14.50 -43.50 -8.73
CA ARG A 36 13.39 -43.55 -9.68
C ARG A 36 13.90 -43.29 -11.09
N ARG A 37 13.75 -44.28 -11.98
CA ARG A 37 13.93 -44.09 -13.44
C ARG A 37 12.94 -43.04 -13.97
N PRO A 38 13.30 -42.27 -15.02
CA PRO A 38 12.42 -41.25 -15.60
C PRO A 38 11.25 -41.90 -16.38
N SER A 39 10.09 -42.02 -15.73
CA SER A 39 8.87 -42.53 -16.35
C SER A 39 8.14 -41.43 -17.14
N GLY A 40 8.60 -41.20 -18.38
CA GLY A 40 8.04 -40.22 -19.31
C GLY A 40 6.60 -40.52 -19.76
N ARG A 41 5.61 -40.27 -18.90
CA ARG A 41 4.18 -40.33 -19.24
C ARG A 41 3.76 -39.08 -20.01
N ARG A 42 3.73 -39.17 -21.34
CA ARG A 42 2.95 -38.25 -22.18
C ARG A 42 1.48 -38.34 -21.76
N ARG A 43 0.80 -37.21 -21.56
CA ARG A 43 -0.65 -37.20 -21.34
C ARG A 43 -1.34 -37.63 -22.63
N LEU A 44 -2.22 -38.62 -22.55
CA LEU A 44 -3.09 -39.03 -23.65
C LEU A 44 -4.41 -38.27 -23.57
N ASP A 45 -4.97 -38.03 -24.75
CA ASP A 45 -6.31 -37.51 -25.00
C ASP A 45 -7.35 -38.62 -24.66
N PRO A 46 -8.55 -38.31 -24.11
CA PRO A 46 -9.55 -39.33 -23.74
C PRO A 46 -10.03 -40.25 -24.89
N SER A 47 -9.66 -39.94 -26.14
CA SER A 47 -9.88 -40.78 -27.33
C SER A 47 -8.79 -41.85 -27.59
N GLY A 48 -7.71 -41.90 -26.80
CA GLY A 48 -6.80 -43.06 -26.71
C GLY A 48 -5.83 -43.28 -27.89
N ARG A 49 -5.65 -42.32 -28.81
CA ARG A 49 -4.71 -42.44 -29.96
C ARG A 49 -3.50 -41.49 -29.85
N PRO A 50 -2.29 -41.88 -30.32
CA PRO A 50 -1.15 -40.97 -30.41
C PRO A 50 -1.39 -39.86 -31.45
N ARG A 51 -0.99 -38.62 -31.16
CA ARG A 51 -0.94 -37.53 -32.14
C ARG A 51 0.38 -37.60 -32.95
N PRO A 52 0.36 -37.50 -34.29
CA PRO A 52 1.58 -37.44 -35.11
C PRO A 52 2.33 -36.10 -34.91
N MET A 53 3.61 -36.07 -35.29
CA MET A 53 4.46 -34.87 -35.24
C MET A 53 4.92 -34.51 -36.65
N GLY A 54 4.69 -33.26 -37.04
CA GLY A 54 5.06 -32.67 -38.33
C GLY A 54 4.18 -31.43 -38.60
N GLU A 55 4.60 -30.44 -39.40
CA GLU A 55 5.91 -30.21 -39.99
C GLU A 55 6.05 -28.70 -40.33
N ARG A 56 7.28 -28.21 -40.61
CA ARG A 56 7.49 -26.81 -41.06
C ARG A 56 7.46 -26.72 -42.59
N ARG A 57 6.51 -25.97 -43.15
CA ARG A 57 6.53 -25.31 -44.49
C ARG A 57 5.48 -24.18 -44.48
N GLY A 58 5.60 -23.11 -45.28
CA GLY A 58 6.70 -22.71 -46.16
C GLY A 58 6.23 -22.22 -47.53
N GLY A 59 6.13 -20.90 -47.72
CA GLY A 59 5.63 -20.26 -48.95
C GLY A 59 4.10 -20.11 -49.00
N GLY A 60 3.52 -19.23 -49.84
CA GLY A 60 4.17 -18.21 -50.68
C GLY A 60 3.25 -17.66 -51.79
N GLY A 61 3.33 -16.35 -52.07
CA GLY A 61 2.55 -15.65 -53.11
C GLY A 61 1.08 -15.34 -52.72
N GLY A 62 0.42 -14.36 -53.36
CA GLY A 62 0.94 -13.33 -54.26
C GLY A 62 -0.13 -12.63 -55.12
N GLY A 63 0.06 -11.33 -55.38
CA GLY A 63 -0.59 -10.60 -56.49
C GLY A 63 -2.02 -10.08 -56.27
N GLY A 64 -2.37 -9.00 -56.99
CA GLY A 64 -3.73 -8.41 -57.02
C GLY A 64 -3.74 -6.89 -56.87
N GLU A 65 -3.64 -6.15 -57.97
CA GLU A 65 -3.75 -4.68 -57.98
C GLU A 65 -5.21 -4.19 -57.92
N GLY A 66 -5.42 -2.99 -57.39
CA GLY A 66 -6.74 -2.37 -57.23
C GLY A 66 -6.70 -0.85 -57.29
N ARG A 67 -6.12 -0.28 -58.37
CA ARG A 67 -5.99 1.17 -58.55
C ARG A 67 -7.34 1.85 -58.79
N TRP A 68 -7.71 2.77 -57.90
CA TRP A 68 -8.55 3.93 -58.24
C TRP A 68 -7.84 5.21 -57.80
N SER A 69 -7.95 6.27 -58.60
CA SER A 69 -7.28 7.55 -58.35
C SER A 69 -8.21 8.70 -58.69
N SER A 70 -8.45 9.57 -57.71
CA SER A 70 -9.06 10.89 -57.90
C SER A 70 -8.42 11.86 -56.92
N GLY A 71 -7.98 13.02 -57.41
CA GLY A 71 -7.14 13.95 -56.67
C GLY A 71 -7.93 14.88 -55.73
N GLY A 72 -7.26 15.35 -54.68
CA GLY A 72 -7.80 16.34 -53.74
C GLY A 72 -6.69 17.08 -53.02
N VAL A 73 -6.17 18.14 -53.64
CA VAL A 73 -5.13 18.99 -53.04
C VAL A 73 -5.68 19.66 -51.78
N ARG A 74 -4.97 19.52 -50.65
CA ARG A 74 -5.23 20.28 -49.41
C ARG A 74 -4.04 21.20 -49.11
N PRO A 75 -4.28 22.49 -48.79
CA PRO A 75 -3.20 23.45 -48.60
C PRO A 75 -2.50 23.27 -47.24
N SER A 76 -1.21 23.60 -47.20
CA SER A 76 -0.42 23.68 -45.97
C SER A 76 -0.91 24.84 -45.07
N PRO A 77 -0.88 24.69 -43.74
CA PRO A 77 -1.33 25.75 -42.82
C PRO A 77 -0.34 26.93 -42.76
N LEU A 78 -0.89 28.15 -42.74
CA LEU A 78 -0.12 29.38 -42.49
C LEU A 78 0.28 29.48 -41.00
N PRO A 79 1.45 30.08 -40.67
CA PRO A 79 1.88 30.24 -39.30
C PRO A 79 1.11 31.35 -38.57
N CYS A 80 0.41 31.01 -37.49
CA CYS A 80 -0.19 31.98 -36.58
C CYS A 80 0.90 32.80 -35.88
N LYS A 81 0.89 34.13 -36.05
CA LYS A 81 1.82 35.03 -35.35
C LYS A 81 1.51 35.05 -33.85
N ALA A 82 2.48 34.68 -33.02
CA ALA A 82 2.41 34.91 -31.58
C ALA A 82 2.60 36.41 -31.28
N GLY A 83 1.72 36.99 -30.46
CA GLY A 83 1.93 38.32 -29.88
C GLY A 83 2.93 38.25 -28.71
N PRO A 84 3.67 39.33 -28.41
CA PRO A 84 4.63 39.35 -27.31
C PRO A 84 3.93 39.31 -25.93
N PRO A 85 4.46 38.56 -24.95
CA PRO A 85 3.92 38.54 -23.60
C PRO A 85 4.19 39.86 -22.87
N ARG A 86 3.15 40.45 -22.28
CA ARG A 86 3.28 41.62 -21.38
C ARG A 86 3.79 41.16 -20.01
N HIS A 87 5.11 41.23 -19.80
CA HIS A 87 5.68 41.08 -18.47
C HIS A 87 5.62 42.40 -17.70
N GLY A 88 4.91 42.41 -16.57
CA GLY A 88 5.10 43.42 -15.53
C GLY A 88 6.29 43.01 -14.63
N PRO A 89 7.09 43.97 -14.14
CA PRO A 89 8.18 43.68 -13.20
C PRO A 89 7.63 43.40 -11.79
N GLY A 90 8.28 42.52 -11.02
CA GLY A 90 8.04 42.39 -9.57
C GLY A 90 7.77 40.99 -9.00
N ALA A 91 7.82 39.91 -9.78
CA ALA A 91 7.72 38.54 -9.27
C ALA A 91 9.08 37.84 -9.28
N LEU A 92 9.67 37.60 -8.10
CA LEU A 92 10.81 36.71 -7.95
C LEU A 92 10.36 35.26 -8.21
N PRO A 93 11.08 34.46 -9.02
CA PRO A 93 10.77 33.05 -9.16
C PRO A 93 11.08 32.32 -7.86
N GLY A 94 10.08 31.65 -7.28
CA GLY A 94 10.30 30.68 -6.21
C GLY A 94 11.18 29.51 -6.68
N PRO A 95 11.76 28.72 -5.76
CA PRO A 95 12.62 27.60 -6.11
C PRO A 95 11.87 26.62 -7.03
N ALA A 96 12.46 26.33 -8.19
CA ALA A 96 11.85 25.44 -9.16
C ALA A 96 11.84 24.00 -8.62
N VAL A 97 10.66 23.51 -8.23
CA VAL A 97 10.43 22.10 -7.93
C VAL A 97 10.91 21.27 -9.13
N PRO A 98 11.84 20.30 -8.96
CA PRO A 98 12.34 19.50 -10.07
C PRO A 98 11.19 18.79 -10.80
N ALA A 99 11.01 19.11 -12.09
CA ALA A 99 9.99 18.46 -12.88
C ALA A 99 10.31 16.95 -13.01
N LEU A 100 9.42 16.10 -12.48
CA LEU A 100 9.54 14.64 -12.55
C LEU A 100 10.04 14.18 -13.93
N PRO A 101 11.06 13.31 -14.01
CA PRO A 101 11.58 12.80 -15.27
C PRO A 101 10.49 12.37 -16.25
N ARG A 102 10.69 12.62 -17.56
CA ARG A 102 9.68 12.34 -18.61
C ARG A 102 9.26 10.87 -18.71
N HIS A 103 9.99 9.93 -18.11
CA HIS A 103 9.61 8.52 -18.01
C HIS A 103 8.70 8.19 -16.81
N LEU A 104 8.66 9.03 -15.76
CA LEU A 104 7.72 8.95 -14.63
C LEU A 104 6.41 9.72 -14.89
N HIS A 105 6.38 10.54 -15.95
CA HIS A 105 5.15 11.17 -16.43
C HIS A 105 4.23 10.14 -17.10
N LEU A 106 3.15 9.75 -16.42
CA LEU A 106 2.01 9.03 -17.02
C LEU A 106 1.58 9.72 -18.33
N ARG A 107 1.61 8.97 -19.44
CA ARG A 107 1.29 9.47 -20.79
C ARG A 107 -0.17 9.91 -20.87
N GLN A 108 -0.49 10.76 -21.83
CA GLN A 108 -1.83 11.32 -22.05
C GLN A 108 -2.92 10.23 -22.12
N GLU A 109 -2.61 9.09 -22.75
CA GLU A 109 -3.50 7.93 -22.92
C GLU A 109 -3.75 7.19 -21.59
N GLU A 110 -2.77 7.17 -20.69
CA GLU A 110 -2.83 6.48 -19.40
C GLU A 110 -3.62 7.29 -18.36
N ARG A 111 -3.57 8.61 -18.49
CA ARG A 111 -4.37 9.55 -17.69
C ARG A 111 -5.87 9.35 -17.89
N HIS A 112 -6.32 8.80 -19.02
CA HIS A 112 -7.75 8.63 -19.29
C HIS A 112 -8.40 7.52 -18.43
N PRO A 113 -7.99 6.23 -18.47
CA PRO A 113 -8.57 5.20 -17.60
C PRO A 113 -8.35 5.51 -16.12
N LEU A 114 -7.19 6.08 -15.74
CA LEU A 114 -6.88 6.47 -14.36
C LEU A 114 -7.66 7.72 -13.87
N ARG A 115 -8.32 8.47 -14.75
CA ARG A 115 -9.25 9.57 -14.40
C ARG A 115 -10.72 9.20 -14.58
N ALA A 116 -11.03 8.24 -15.45
CA ALA A 116 -12.38 7.72 -15.65
C ALA A 116 -12.83 6.80 -14.49
N ALA A 117 -11.87 6.19 -13.80
CA ALA A 117 -12.11 5.61 -12.50
C ALA A 117 -12.56 6.69 -11.49
N HIS A 118 -13.71 6.49 -10.84
CA HIS A 118 -14.12 7.30 -9.70
C HIS A 118 -13.02 7.29 -8.62
N ARG A 119 -12.80 8.43 -7.94
CA ARG A 119 -11.78 8.56 -6.90
C ARG A 119 -12.27 8.07 -5.54
N GLY A 120 -12.46 6.76 -5.38
CA GLY A 120 -12.73 6.12 -4.10
C GLY A 120 -11.51 5.39 -3.51
N PRO A 121 -11.55 4.98 -2.23
CA PRO A 121 -10.44 4.26 -1.59
C PRO A 121 -10.10 2.92 -2.27
N ALA A 122 -11.11 2.23 -2.82
CA ALA A 122 -10.96 0.94 -3.49
C ALA A 122 -10.10 0.99 -4.77
N GLN A 123 -10.02 2.15 -5.44
CA GLN A 123 -9.24 2.27 -6.67
C GLN A 123 -7.72 2.33 -6.44
N SER A 124 -7.23 2.69 -5.26
CA SER A 124 -5.79 2.76 -4.98
C SER A 124 -5.07 1.43 -5.23
N VAL A 125 -5.61 0.33 -4.66
CA VAL A 125 -5.13 -1.04 -4.86
C VAL A 125 -5.21 -1.45 -6.33
N ALA A 126 -6.35 -1.21 -6.99
CA ALA A 126 -6.52 -1.55 -8.40
C ALA A 126 -5.53 -0.81 -9.32
N ILE A 127 -5.21 0.45 -9.01
CA ILE A 127 -4.22 1.25 -9.73
C ILE A 127 -2.81 0.71 -9.48
N LEU A 128 -2.43 0.41 -8.24
CA LEU A 128 -1.12 -0.17 -7.91
C LEU A 128 -0.91 -1.51 -8.64
N LEU A 129 -1.89 -2.42 -8.59
CA LEU A 129 -1.84 -3.69 -9.31
C LEU A 129 -1.77 -3.51 -10.85
N TYR A 130 -2.47 -2.52 -11.41
CA TYR A 130 -2.36 -2.17 -12.83
C TYR A 130 -0.96 -1.67 -13.19
N LEU A 131 -0.38 -0.78 -12.38
CA LEU A 131 0.97 -0.24 -12.61
C LEU A 131 2.03 -1.35 -12.56
N THR A 132 1.98 -2.21 -11.53
CA THR A 132 2.88 -3.37 -11.39
C THR A 132 2.83 -4.27 -12.63
N ARG A 133 1.63 -4.67 -13.05
CA ARG A 133 1.43 -5.55 -14.21
C ARG A 133 1.83 -4.90 -15.54
N LYS A 134 1.62 -3.58 -15.68
CA LYS A 134 1.93 -2.84 -16.91
C LYS A 134 3.42 -2.58 -17.08
N TYR A 135 4.08 -2.05 -16.06
CA TYR A 135 5.47 -1.60 -16.14
C TYR A 135 6.49 -2.70 -15.81
N LYS A 136 6.03 -3.88 -15.35
CA LYS A 136 6.89 -5.03 -14.97
C LYS A 136 7.93 -4.63 -13.94
N VAL A 137 7.45 -4.02 -12.85
CA VAL A 137 8.25 -3.65 -11.68
C VAL A 137 8.89 -4.90 -11.02
N PRO A 138 9.90 -4.76 -10.16
CA PRO A 138 10.51 -5.89 -9.45
C PRO A 138 9.49 -6.74 -8.69
N ASP A 139 9.68 -8.07 -8.73
CA ASP A 139 8.68 -9.07 -8.29
C ASP A 139 8.21 -8.87 -6.83
N HIS A 140 9.10 -8.39 -5.94
CA HIS A 140 8.79 -8.19 -4.52
C HIS A 140 7.57 -7.28 -4.25
N TRP A 141 7.24 -6.36 -5.16
CA TRP A 141 6.07 -5.50 -5.02
C TRP A 141 4.76 -6.30 -5.04
N TYR A 142 4.66 -7.30 -5.91
CA TYR A 142 3.51 -8.18 -6.03
C TYR A 142 3.97 -9.56 -6.53
N PRO A 143 4.39 -10.46 -5.61
CA PRO A 143 5.14 -11.67 -5.97
C PRO A 143 4.38 -12.65 -6.85
N GLN A 144 5.11 -13.38 -7.70
CA GLN A 144 4.54 -14.47 -8.50
C GLN A 144 4.33 -15.78 -7.71
N ASP A 145 4.95 -15.94 -6.53
CA ASP A 145 4.65 -17.07 -5.65
C ASP A 145 3.23 -16.94 -5.06
N LEU A 146 2.49 -18.04 -5.07
CA LEU A 146 1.07 -18.06 -4.68
C LEU A 146 0.84 -17.74 -3.20
N GLN A 147 1.77 -18.10 -2.31
CA GLN A 147 1.62 -17.84 -0.87
C GLN A 147 2.03 -16.41 -0.52
N ALA A 148 3.10 -15.90 -1.15
CA ALA A 148 3.51 -14.50 -0.99
C ALA A 148 2.49 -13.53 -1.62
N CYS A 149 1.95 -13.86 -2.81
CA CYS A 149 0.83 -13.11 -3.42
C CYS A 149 -0.38 -13.08 -2.47
N ALA A 150 -0.78 -14.23 -1.93
CA ALA A 150 -1.91 -14.32 -1.00
C ALA A 150 -1.70 -13.51 0.30
N GLN A 151 -0.47 -13.37 0.81
CA GLN A 151 -0.19 -12.50 1.96
C GLN A 151 -0.33 -11.01 1.61
N VAL A 152 0.09 -10.60 0.41
CA VAL A 152 -0.14 -9.23 -0.09
C VAL A 152 -1.63 -8.98 -0.30
N ASP A 153 -2.34 -9.89 -0.98
CA ASP A 153 -3.78 -9.77 -1.24
C ASP A 153 -4.62 -9.80 0.06
N GLU A 154 -4.26 -10.63 1.06
CA GLU A 154 -4.92 -10.65 2.37
C GLU A 154 -4.79 -9.31 3.09
N TYR A 155 -3.58 -8.76 3.18
CA TYR A 155 -3.38 -7.44 3.77
C TYR A 155 -4.16 -6.37 3.03
N LEU A 156 -4.04 -6.34 1.68
CA LEU A 156 -4.69 -5.34 0.85
C LEU A 156 -6.21 -5.45 0.90
N ALA A 157 -6.80 -6.61 1.14
CA ALA A 157 -8.22 -6.74 1.44
C ALA A 157 -8.56 -6.24 2.86
N TRP A 158 -7.82 -6.67 3.88
CA TRP A 158 -8.07 -6.38 5.29
C TRP A 158 -8.08 -4.88 5.62
N GLN A 159 -7.11 -4.11 5.10
CA GLN A 159 -6.96 -2.69 5.45
C GLN A 159 -8.18 -1.82 5.11
N HIS A 160 -9.02 -2.25 4.15
CA HIS A 160 -10.07 -1.40 3.57
C HIS A 160 -11.14 -0.97 4.58
N THR A 161 -11.45 -1.85 5.54
CA THR A 161 -12.45 -1.61 6.60
C THR A 161 -11.83 -1.45 7.98
N THR A 162 -10.49 -1.48 8.09
CA THR A 162 -9.75 -1.49 9.37
C THR A 162 -8.72 -0.35 9.43
N LEU A 163 -7.47 -0.59 9.01
CA LEU A 163 -6.37 0.34 9.17
C LEU A 163 -6.66 1.71 8.53
N ARG A 164 -7.12 1.75 7.26
CA ARG A 164 -7.45 3.02 6.62
C ARG A 164 -8.52 3.79 7.39
N ARG A 165 -9.62 3.12 7.79
CA ARG A 165 -10.72 3.76 8.51
C ARG A 165 -10.21 4.40 9.80
N ASN A 166 -9.44 3.66 10.59
CA ASN A 166 -9.04 4.11 11.92
C ASN A 166 -7.88 5.12 11.86
N CYS A 167 -6.95 5.00 10.90
CA CYS A 167 -5.95 6.04 10.61
C CYS A 167 -6.59 7.35 10.11
N LEU A 168 -7.61 7.26 9.23
CA LEU A 168 -8.33 8.42 8.70
C LEU A 168 -9.16 9.11 9.81
N ARG A 169 -9.91 8.34 10.61
CA ARG A 169 -10.65 8.85 11.78
C ARG A 169 -9.72 9.54 12.77
N ALA A 170 -8.57 8.96 13.08
CA ALA A 170 -7.60 9.57 14.00
C ALA A 170 -7.09 10.93 13.48
N LEU A 171 -6.81 11.07 12.18
CA LEU A 171 -6.45 12.36 11.57
C LEU A 171 -7.60 13.38 11.65
N TRP A 172 -8.82 12.98 11.27
CA TRP A 172 -9.95 13.90 11.22
C TRP A 172 -10.42 14.32 12.61
N HIS A 173 -10.57 13.38 13.54
CA HIS A 173 -11.04 13.68 14.91
C HIS A 173 -10.01 14.45 15.75
N LYS A 174 -8.70 14.26 15.52
CA LYS A 174 -7.65 14.94 16.30
C LYS A 174 -7.21 16.28 15.71
N VAL A 175 -7.24 16.46 14.39
CA VAL A 175 -6.71 17.66 13.72
C VAL A 175 -7.68 18.25 12.69
N MET A 176 -8.12 17.50 11.67
CA MET A 176 -8.77 18.16 10.51
C MET A 176 -10.18 18.69 10.82
N LEU A 177 -10.93 18.11 11.75
CA LEU A 177 -12.16 18.73 12.26
C LEU A 177 -11.87 19.98 13.11
N PRO A 178 -11.12 19.92 14.22
CA PRO A 178 -10.93 21.09 15.09
C PRO A 178 -10.11 22.22 14.45
N VAL A 179 -9.08 21.93 13.66
CA VAL A 179 -8.17 22.94 13.10
C VAL A 179 -8.64 23.42 11.72
N PHE A 180 -8.83 22.50 10.77
CA PHE A 180 -9.14 22.87 9.38
C PHE A 180 -10.63 23.18 9.17
N MET A 181 -11.55 22.40 9.75
CA MET A 181 -13.00 22.68 9.63
C MET A 181 -13.52 23.63 10.70
N GLY A 182 -12.82 23.82 11.83
CA GLY A 182 -13.36 24.52 12.99
C GLY A 182 -14.63 23.85 13.53
N GLU A 183 -14.60 22.52 13.66
CA GLU A 183 -15.66 21.68 14.21
C GLU A 183 -15.18 21.00 15.50
N LEU A 184 -15.98 21.07 16.56
CA LEU A 184 -15.64 20.47 17.85
C LEU A 184 -15.82 18.96 17.81
N VAL A 185 -14.88 18.23 18.42
CA VAL A 185 -14.91 16.77 18.59
C VAL A 185 -14.92 16.48 20.09
N SER A 186 -15.84 15.62 20.56
CA SER A 186 -15.91 15.32 21.99
C SER A 186 -14.68 14.51 22.45
N PRO A 187 -14.19 14.72 23.69
CA PRO A 187 -13.08 13.92 24.24
C PRO A 187 -13.36 12.41 24.21
N GLU A 188 -14.62 12.02 24.42
CA GLU A 188 -15.11 10.65 24.27
C GLU A 188 -14.95 10.12 22.84
N THR A 189 -15.40 10.86 21.83
CA THR A 189 -15.27 10.47 20.41
C THR A 189 -13.81 10.30 20.01
N LEU A 190 -12.95 11.21 20.44
CA LEU A 190 -11.50 11.11 20.22
C LEU A 190 -10.89 9.92 20.97
N GLY A 191 -11.28 9.68 22.23
CA GLY A 191 -10.84 8.54 23.04
C GLY A 191 -11.16 7.20 22.39
N THR A 192 -12.43 6.99 22.00
CA THR A 192 -12.87 5.81 21.26
C THR A 192 -12.08 5.63 19.96
N THR A 193 -11.84 6.71 19.22
CA THR A 193 -11.08 6.66 17.95
C THR A 193 -9.63 6.25 18.14
N LEU A 194 -8.99 6.71 19.22
CA LEU A 194 -7.61 6.34 19.53
C LEU A 194 -7.53 4.89 20.03
N ALA A 195 -8.53 4.40 20.75
CA ALA A 195 -8.64 2.98 21.11
C ALA A 195 -8.90 2.07 19.89
N GLU A 196 -9.79 2.47 18.97
CA GLU A 196 -10.00 1.79 17.68
C GLU A 196 -8.68 1.68 16.89
N LEU A 197 -7.90 2.77 16.84
CA LEU A 197 -6.59 2.78 16.20
C LEU A 197 -5.62 1.83 16.90
N ASP A 198 -5.49 1.90 18.24
CA ASP A 198 -4.50 1.12 18.98
C ASP A 198 -4.71 -0.40 18.87
N VAL A 199 -5.97 -0.86 18.93
CA VAL A 199 -6.35 -2.25 18.64
C VAL A 199 -5.95 -2.64 17.21
N THR A 200 -6.09 -1.72 16.25
CA THR A 200 -5.73 -1.98 14.84
C THR A 200 -4.21 -2.01 14.62
N LEU A 201 -3.44 -1.20 15.36
CA LEU A 201 -1.97 -1.28 15.41
C LEU A 201 -1.51 -2.62 16.01
N GLN A 202 -2.20 -3.12 17.03
CA GLN A 202 -1.90 -4.43 17.61
C GLN A 202 -2.16 -5.56 16.60
N VAL A 203 -3.28 -5.54 15.87
CA VAL A 203 -3.54 -6.52 14.79
C VAL A 203 -2.51 -6.40 13.66
N LEU A 204 -2.06 -5.19 13.31
CA LEU A 204 -1.00 -4.99 12.32
C LEU A 204 0.32 -5.63 12.77
N GLU A 205 0.71 -5.45 14.03
CA GLU A 205 1.94 -6.02 14.57
C GLU A 205 1.86 -7.55 14.74
N ASP A 206 0.78 -8.06 15.34
CA ASP A 206 0.68 -9.48 15.72
C ASP A 206 0.21 -10.40 14.60
N LYS A 207 -0.69 -9.94 13.70
CA LYS A 207 -1.12 -10.75 12.55
C LYS A 207 -0.18 -10.59 11.36
N PHE A 208 0.12 -9.36 10.95
CA PHE A 208 0.78 -9.11 9.66
C PHE A 208 2.30 -9.01 9.77
N LEU A 209 2.84 -8.22 10.69
CA LEU A 209 4.31 -8.08 10.82
C LEU A 209 4.95 -9.31 11.49
N GLN A 210 4.40 -9.76 12.62
CA GLN A 210 4.92 -10.86 13.44
C GLN A 210 6.42 -10.64 13.78
N SER A 211 7.30 -11.55 13.36
CA SER A 211 8.76 -11.45 13.42
C SER A 211 9.41 -11.23 12.05
N LYS A 212 8.62 -10.94 11.00
CA LYS A 212 9.10 -10.75 9.62
C LYS A 212 9.75 -9.37 9.45
N ALA A 213 10.55 -9.23 8.39
CA ALA A 213 11.12 -7.95 8.01
C ALA A 213 10.04 -6.98 7.49
N PHE A 214 9.08 -7.49 6.71
CA PHE A 214 8.00 -6.75 6.05
C PHE A 214 6.67 -7.53 6.16
N LEU A 215 5.54 -6.86 5.93
CA LEU A 215 4.20 -7.42 6.18
C LEU A 215 3.93 -8.70 5.38
N ALA A 216 4.44 -8.79 4.14
CA ALA A 216 4.28 -9.97 3.28
C ALA A 216 5.55 -10.84 3.15
N GLY A 217 6.59 -10.63 3.98
CA GLY A 217 7.77 -11.51 4.01
C GLY A 217 9.12 -10.81 4.22
N PRO A 218 10.18 -11.20 3.49
CA PRO A 218 11.55 -10.69 3.69
C PRO A 218 11.87 -9.39 2.92
N HIS A 219 11.01 -8.97 1.98
CA HIS A 219 11.19 -7.78 1.15
C HIS A 219 9.96 -6.87 1.20
N ILE A 220 10.14 -5.57 0.90
CA ILE A 220 9.04 -4.61 0.79
C ILE A 220 8.06 -5.03 -0.32
N SER A 221 6.76 -4.84 -0.06
CA SER A 221 5.67 -5.17 -0.97
C SER A 221 4.65 -4.03 -1.09
N LEU A 222 3.65 -4.19 -1.97
CA LEU A 222 2.51 -3.26 -2.00
C LEU A 222 1.73 -3.20 -0.67
N ALA A 223 1.77 -4.24 0.16
CA ALA A 223 1.16 -4.21 1.49
C ALA A 223 1.84 -3.18 2.39
N ASP A 224 3.17 -3.17 2.44
CA ASP A 224 3.97 -2.25 3.24
C ASP A 224 3.79 -0.78 2.80
N LEU A 225 3.72 -0.55 1.49
CA LEU A 225 3.51 0.79 0.91
C LEU A 225 2.14 1.39 1.28
N VAL A 226 1.08 0.56 1.24
CA VAL A 226 -0.27 0.97 1.66
C VAL A 226 -0.33 1.15 3.18
N ALA A 227 0.28 0.26 3.95
CA ALA A 227 0.34 0.37 5.41
C ALA A 227 1.03 1.65 5.88
N ILE A 228 2.22 1.97 5.35
CA ILE A 228 2.98 3.12 5.85
C ILE A 228 2.30 4.45 5.49
N THR A 229 1.75 4.58 4.28
CA THR A 229 1.04 5.81 3.86
C THR A 229 -0.26 6.03 4.65
N GLU A 230 -0.92 4.96 5.09
CA GLU A 230 -2.06 5.04 6.02
C GLU A 230 -1.61 5.44 7.43
N LEU A 231 -0.58 4.80 7.99
CA LEU A 231 -0.03 5.13 9.32
C LEU A 231 0.52 6.56 9.42
N MET A 232 0.99 7.14 8.32
CA MET A 232 1.45 8.54 8.32
C MET A 232 0.31 9.56 8.50
N HIS A 233 -0.97 9.16 8.37
CA HIS A 233 -2.12 10.02 8.71
C HIS A 233 -2.17 10.34 10.23
N PRO A 234 -2.24 9.36 11.15
CA PRO A 234 -2.15 9.62 12.57
C PRO A 234 -0.79 10.17 13.03
N VAL A 235 0.32 9.93 12.30
CA VAL A 235 1.60 10.61 12.58
C VAL A 235 1.50 12.12 12.32
N GLY A 236 0.94 12.53 11.17
CA GLY A 236 0.65 13.95 10.90
C GLY A 236 -0.30 14.57 11.94
N ALA A 237 -1.24 13.78 12.45
CA ALA A 237 -2.12 14.15 13.56
C ALA A 237 -1.41 14.25 14.93
N GLY A 238 -0.14 13.84 15.04
CA GLY A 238 0.61 13.81 16.29
C GLY A 238 0.18 12.70 17.24
N CYS A 239 -0.23 11.54 16.75
CA CYS A 239 -0.36 10.32 17.54
C CYS A 239 0.99 9.59 17.63
N GLN A 240 1.24 8.96 18.77
CA GLN A 240 2.47 8.23 19.08
C GLN A 240 2.48 6.82 18.45
N VAL A 241 2.27 6.75 17.13
CA VAL A 241 1.98 5.51 16.36
C VAL A 241 3.06 4.42 16.51
N PHE A 242 4.30 4.81 16.77
CA PHE A 242 5.47 3.91 16.84
C PHE A 242 6.13 3.86 18.23
N GLU A 243 5.71 4.69 19.18
CA GLU A 243 6.25 4.66 20.54
C GLU A 243 5.63 3.49 21.30
N GLY A 244 6.42 2.81 22.15
CA GLY A 244 6.02 1.54 22.78
C GLY A 244 5.87 0.35 21.81
N ARG A 245 5.96 0.55 20.49
CA ARG A 245 5.72 -0.46 19.44
C ARG A 245 7.02 -0.75 18.63
N PRO A 246 8.04 -1.37 19.25
CA PRO A 246 9.39 -1.45 18.67
C PRO A 246 9.47 -2.26 17.37
N LYS A 247 8.61 -3.27 17.16
CA LYS A 247 8.61 -4.01 15.89
C LYS A 247 8.12 -3.12 14.75
N LEU A 248 6.99 -2.42 14.95
CA LEU A 248 6.46 -1.44 13.99
C LEU A 248 7.42 -0.26 13.76
N ALA A 249 8.09 0.24 14.80
CA ALA A 249 9.11 1.29 14.66
C ALA A 249 10.27 0.83 13.76
N ALA A 250 10.82 -0.37 14.01
CA ALA A 250 11.89 -0.94 13.21
C ALA A 250 11.44 -1.31 11.78
N TRP A 251 10.17 -1.73 11.60
CA TRP A 251 9.57 -1.96 10.28
C TRP A 251 9.43 -0.67 9.48
N ARG A 252 8.94 0.43 10.09
CA ARG A 252 8.91 1.75 9.44
C ARG A 252 10.28 2.12 8.90
N GLN A 253 11.34 2.01 9.71
CA GLN A 253 12.70 2.37 9.28
C GLN A 253 13.15 1.54 8.07
N ARG A 254 12.85 0.23 8.02
CA ARG A 254 13.13 -0.61 6.85
C ARG A 254 12.32 -0.21 5.61
N VAL A 255 11.07 0.22 5.76
CA VAL A 255 10.21 0.70 4.67
C VAL A 255 10.67 2.07 4.16
N GLU A 256 11.03 2.99 5.05
CA GLU A 256 11.53 4.34 4.74
C GLU A 256 12.86 4.27 3.97
N VAL A 257 13.78 3.40 4.38
CA VAL A 257 15.02 3.09 3.64
C VAL A 257 14.74 2.41 2.30
N ALA A 258 13.79 1.49 2.21
CA ALA A 258 13.47 0.76 0.98
C ALA A 258 12.70 1.59 -0.06
N ILE A 259 11.98 2.64 0.35
CA ILE A 259 11.37 3.65 -0.52
C ILE A 259 12.39 4.73 -0.91
N GLY A 260 13.33 5.03 -0.01
CA GLY A 260 14.29 6.12 -0.13
C GLY A 260 13.81 7.38 0.60
N GLU A 261 14.60 7.84 1.58
CA GLU A 261 14.25 8.89 2.54
C GLU A 261 13.71 10.17 1.89
N VAL A 262 14.35 10.64 0.81
CA VAL A 262 13.93 11.87 0.10
C VAL A 262 12.52 11.73 -0.50
N LEU A 263 12.22 10.60 -1.15
CA LEU A 263 10.90 10.33 -1.72
C LEU A 263 9.86 10.10 -0.63
N PHE A 264 10.26 9.45 0.48
CA PHE A 264 9.40 9.28 1.64
C PHE A 264 9.04 10.62 2.29
N GLN A 265 9.99 11.55 2.39
CA GLN A 265 9.76 12.90 2.91
C GLN A 265 8.89 13.73 1.96
N GLU A 266 9.18 13.74 0.66
CA GLU A 266 8.39 14.43 -0.37
C GLU A 266 6.93 13.97 -0.37
N ALA A 267 6.70 12.65 -0.37
CA ALA A 267 5.35 12.08 -0.39
C ALA A 267 4.52 12.41 0.87
N HIS A 268 5.17 12.67 2.01
CA HIS A 268 4.51 12.94 3.29
C HIS A 268 4.56 14.40 3.74
N GLU A 269 5.17 15.32 2.97
CA GLU A 269 5.37 16.72 3.38
C GLU A 269 4.05 17.41 3.78
N VAL A 270 2.99 17.20 2.99
CA VAL A 270 1.68 17.82 3.21
C VAL A 270 0.97 17.26 4.45
N ILE A 271 1.03 15.94 4.69
CA ILE A 271 0.34 15.32 5.83
C ILE A 271 1.08 15.59 7.15
N LEU A 272 2.41 15.71 7.13
CA LEU A 272 3.19 16.10 8.31
C LEU A 272 2.91 17.55 8.76
N LYS A 273 2.51 18.43 7.84
CA LYS A 273 2.11 19.83 8.09
C LYS A 273 0.60 19.98 8.39
N ALA A 274 -0.16 18.90 8.56
CA ALA A 274 -1.61 18.95 8.71
C ALA A 274 -2.10 19.81 9.90
N LYS A 275 -1.32 19.90 10.98
CA LYS A 275 -1.60 20.75 12.15
C LYS A 275 -1.49 22.25 11.87
N ASP A 276 -0.71 22.63 10.87
CA ASP A 276 -0.44 24.03 10.50
C ASP A 276 -1.46 24.55 9.46
N SER A 277 -2.40 23.68 9.06
CA SER A 277 -3.49 24.00 8.13
C SER A 277 -4.30 25.20 8.61
N GLN A 278 -4.47 26.19 7.74
CA GLN A 278 -5.35 27.32 8.02
C GLN A 278 -6.83 26.88 7.94
N PRO A 279 -7.74 27.45 8.76
CA PRO A 279 -9.16 27.14 8.70
C PRO A 279 -9.74 27.37 7.30
N VAL A 280 -10.57 26.43 6.85
CA VAL A 280 -11.23 26.46 5.55
C VAL A 280 -12.27 27.58 5.47
N ASP A 281 -12.46 28.18 4.30
CA ASP A 281 -13.46 29.24 4.14
C ASP A 281 -14.89 28.73 4.43
N PRO A 282 -15.80 29.56 5.00
CA PRO A 282 -17.13 29.10 5.39
C PRO A 282 -18.00 28.54 4.24
N THR A 283 -17.77 28.99 3.00
CA THR A 283 -18.56 28.55 1.84
C THR A 283 -18.09 27.18 1.34
N LEU A 284 -16.79 26.89 1.42
CA LEU A 284 -16.23 25.57 1.17
C LEU A 284 -16.51 24.61 2.35
N LYS A 285 -16.47 25.10 3.60
CA LYS A 285 -16.85 24.34 4.80
C LYS A 285 -18.21 23.65 4.62
N GLN A 286 -19.25 24.41 4.28
CA GLN A 286 -20.61 23.88 4.05
C GLN A 286 -20.66 22.83 2.92
N LYS A 287 -19.84 22.97 1.88
CA LYS A 287 -19.79 22.05 0.73
C LYS A 287 -18.97 20.77 0.99
N LEU A 288 -18.04 20.81 1.94
CA LEU A 288 -17.20 19.68 2.31
C LEU A 288 -17.75 18.89 3.51
N LEU A 289 -18.30 19.55 4.53
CA LEU A 289 -18.67 18.93 5.80
C LEU A 289 -19.55 17.67 5.66
N PRO A 290 -20.62 17.62 4.83
CA PRO A 290 -21.41 16.41 4.65
C PRO A 290 -20.61 15.24 4.07
N LYS A 291 -19.64 15.52 3.18
CA LYS A 291 -18.75 14.52 2.56
C LYS A 291 -17.69 14.04 3.53
N VAL A 292 -17.17 14.93 4.37
CA VAL A 292 -16.24 14.59 5.46
C VAL A 292 -16.91 13.65 6.45
N LEU A 293 -18.10 13.99 6.93
CA LEU A 293 -18.84 13.17 7.89
C LEU A 293 -19.17 11.78 7.32
N ALA A 294 -19.61 11.69 6.06
CA ALA A 294 -19.86 10.41 5.37
C ALA A 294 -18.58 9.61 5.04
N MET A 295 -17.39 10.19 5.17
CA MET A 295 -16.10 9.55 4.89
C MET A 295 -15.42 8.99 6.16
N ILE A 296 -15.79 9.48 7.35
CA ILE A 296 -15.17 9.11 8.64
C ILE A 296 -16.07 8.21 9.51
N GLN A 297 -17.25 7.85 9.02
CA GLN A 297 -18.16 6.86 9.62
C GLN A 297 -17.61 5.43 9.46
#